data_AF-A0A1J4W2K4-F1
#
_entry.id   AF-A0A1J4W2K4-F1
#
_cell.length_a   1.000
_cell.length_b   1.000
_cell.length_c   1.000
_cell.angle_alpha   90.00
_cell.angle_beta   90.00
_cell.angle_gamma   90.00
#
_symmetry.space_group_name_H-M   'P 1'
#
loop_
_entity.id
_entity.type
_entity.pdbx_description
1 polymer ?
#
loop_
_entity_poly.entity_id
_entity_poly.type
_entity_poly.pdbx_seq_one_letter_code
_entity_poly.pdbx_strand_id
1 'polypeptide(L)'
;MEAEEKKVEEKKEEIKQEIKHEHPKKEKGEKTFKAILIVLIIIAVGFLIFVFVKDYVNLKPSEFDYHGLQYTKIREGGIDMYKTSALLFKNGEQFIYNLVIRHDPKELDKIPVDINGSIYKKLYISYDPVTVRCKDAPLSSWRLGDFFGALGVNASGALHNLPEDATEAEKESVKTCADSLDATVVLIREGNESKIYRDAMYKDCIIVDVKDCEVLQSSERLVLAMIDNFFITI
;
A
#
# COMPACT_ATOMS: atom_id res chain seq x y z
N MET A 1 -72.01 60.64 -60.89
CA MET A 1 -70.93 60.45 -59.88
C MET A 1 -71.52 60.89 -58.54
N GLU A 2 -72.33 60.04 -57.93
CA GLU A 2 -73.06 60.34 -56.67
C GLU A 2 -73.44 59.04 -55.93
N ALA A 3 -72.70 57.96 -56.18
CA ALA A 3 -73.05 56.60 -55.74
C ALA A 3 -71.92 55.86 -55.00
N GLU A 4 -70.80 56.51 -54.67
CA GLU A 4 -69.66 55.85 -54.02
C GLU A 4 -69.31 56.36 -52.61
N GLU A 5 -69.96 57.40 -52.08
CA GLU A 5 -69.64 57.88 -50.72
C GLU A 5 -70.41 57.19 -49.59
N LYS A 6 -71.47 56.42 -49.89
CA LYS A 6 -72.32 55.81 -48.85
C LYS A 6 -71.87 54.44 -48.32
N LYS A 7 -70.78 53.86 -48.84
CA LYS A 7 -70.31 52.51 -48.44
C LYS A 7 -69.16 52.50 -47.43
N VAL A 8 -68.69 53.66 -46.98
CA VAL A 8 -67.49 53.76 -46.12
C VAL A 8 -67.84 53.91 -44.63
N GLU A 9 -69.05 54.34 -44.26
CA GLU A 9 -69.41 54.52 -42.84
C GLU A 9 -69.92 53.25 -42.13
N GLU A 10 -70.53 52.30 -42.83
CA GLU A 10 -71.09 51.11 -42.16
C GLU A 10 -70.04 50.06 -41.77
N LYS A 11 -68.81 50.15 -42.30
CA LYS A 11 -67.73 49.18 -42.01
C LYS A 11 -66.81 49.61 -40.86
N LYS A 12 -67.20 50.63 -40.08
CA LYS A 12 -66.40 51.16 -38.98
C LYS A 12 -66.89 50.76 -37.58
N GLU A 13 -68.04 50.11 -37.46
CA GLU A 13 -68.57 49.68 -36.15
C GLU A 13 -68.37 48.19 -35.80
N GLU A 14 -68.07 47.31 -36.76
CA GLU A 14 -67.82 45.88 -36.43
C GLU A 14 -66.36 45.56 -36.04
N ILE A 15 -65.41 46.48 -36.22
CA ILE A 15 -64.00 46.29 -35.79
C ILE A 15 -63.79 46.94 -34.41
N LYS A 16 -64.70 46.70 -33.47
CA LYS A 16 -64.53 47.11 -32.05
C LYS A 16 -64.84 45.99 -31.06
N GLN A 17 -65.20 44.81 -31.53
CA GLN A 17 -65.40 43.62 -30.72
C GLN A 17 -64.50 42.50 -31.24
N GLU A 18 -63.30 42.40 -30.67
CA GLU A 18 -62.48 41.17 -30.52
C GLU A 18 -60.99 41.51 -30.45
N ILE A 19 -60.62 42.44 -29.57
CA ILE A 19 -59.32 42.36 -28.92
C ILE A 19 -59.55 42.55 -27.42
N LYS A 20 -60.34 41.63 -26.83
CA LYS A 20 -60.15 41.28 -25.43
C LYS A 20 -58.81 40.55 -25.40
N HIS A 21 -57.72 41.31 -25.31
CA HIS A 21 -56.49 40.79 -24.77
C HIS A 21 -56.79 40.39 -23.31
N GLU A 22 -57.17 39.14 -23.12
CA GLU A 22 -56.87 38.43 -21.89
C GLU A 22 -55.35 38.53 -21.72
N HIS A 23 -54.94 39.49 -20.89
CA HIS A 23 -53.63 39.40 -20.26
C HIS A 23 -53.61 38.07 -19.52
N PRO A 24 -52.77 37.09 -19.92
CA PRO A 24 -52.59 35.92 -19.11
C PRO A 24 -52.09 36.41 -17.75
N LYS A 25 -52.84 36.09 -16.68
CA LYS A 25 -52.46 36.29 -15.27
C LYS A 25 -51.10 35.63 -15.02
N LYS A 26 -50.02 36.32 -15.36
CA LYS A 26 -48.64 36.02 -15.00
C LYS A 26 -48.42 36.45 -13.55
N GLU A 27 -48.97 35.70 -12.60
CA GLU A 27 -48.69 35.98 -11.18
C GLU A 27 -48.60 34.73 -10.29
N LYS A 28 -48.89 33.54 -10.83
CA LYS A 28 -48.72 32.28 -10.08
C LYS A 28 -47.43 31.51 -10.40
N GLY A 29 -46.68 31.90 -11.43
CA GLY A 29 -45.46 31.19 -11.87
C GLY A 29 -44.21 31.43 -11.00
N GLU A 30 -44.10 32.59 -10.35
CA GLU A 30 -42.87 32.96 -9.62
C GLU A 30 -42.69 32.14 -8.33
N LYS A 31 -43.78 31.82 -7.63
CA LYS A 31 -43.72 31.03 -6.39
C LYS A 31 -43.32 29.58 -6.66
N THR A 32 -43.84 28.99 -7.73
CA THR A 32 -43.46 27.65 -8.19
C THR A 32 -42.01 27.60 -8.69
N PHE A 33 -41.54 28.62 -9.40
CA PHE A 33 -40.16 28.66 -9.88
C PHE A 33 -39.14 28.78 -8.74
N LYS A 34 -39.42 29.62 -7.74
CA LYS A 34 -38.58 29.73 -6.52
C LYS A 34 -38.51 28.41 -5.74
N ALA A 35 -39.63 27.69 -5.62
CA ALA A 35 -39.64 26.39 -4.95
C ALA A 35 -38.79 25.35 -5.69
N ILE A 36 -38.90 25.27 -7.01
CA ILE A 36 -38.08 24.36 -7.84
C ILE A 36 -36.59 24.70 -7.72
N LEU A 37 -36.24 25.98 -7.72
CA LEU A 37 -34.85 26.43 -7.58
C LEU A 37 -34.27 26.03 -6.21
N ILE A 38 -35.03 26.17 -5.13
CA ILE A 38 -34.61 25.76 -3.78
C ILE A 38 -34.38 24.24 -3.73
N VAL A 39 -35.29 23.45 -4.31
CA VAL A 39 -35.14 21.98 -4.36
C VAL A 39 -33.88 21.57 -5.15
N LEU A 40 -33.60 22.21 -6.28
CA LEU A 40 -32.39 21.96 -7.06
C LEU A 40 -31.11 22.30 -6.28
N ILE A 41 -31.11 23.41 -5.53
CA ILE A 41 -29.99 23.78 -4.66
C ILE A 41 -29.78 22.72 -3.57
N ILE A 42 -30.85 22.24 -2.94
CA ILE A 42 -30.75 21.18 -1.90
C ILE A 42 -30.18 19.89 -2.50
N ILE A 43 -30.63 19.49 -3.70
CA ILE A 43 -30.11 18.30 -4.39
C ILE A 43 -28.64 18.49 -4.75
N ALA A 44 -28.25 19.65 -5.27
CA ALA A 44 -26.87 19.94 -5.64
C ALA A 44 -25.93 19.93 -4.42
N VAL A 45 -26.37 20.53 -3.30
CA VAL A 45 -25.63 20.52 -2.03
C VAL A 45 -25.55 19.10 -1.47
N GLY A 46 -26.64 18.33 -1.51
CA GLY A 46 -26.67 16.94 -1.08
C GLY A 46 -25.73 16.05 -1.90
N PHE A 47 -25.68 16.24 -3.22
CA PHE A 47 -24.75 15.53 -4.10
C PHE A 47 -23.29 15.88 -3.80
N LEU A 48 -22.97 17.16 -3.60
CA LEU A 48 -21.62 17.57 -3.18
C LEU A 48 -21.23 16.92 -1.86
N ILE A 49 -22.10 16.97 -0.85
CA ILE A 49 -21.85 16.31 0.45
C ILE A 49 -21.59 14.81 0.25
N PHE A 50 -22.38 14.13 -0.58
CA PHE A 50 -22.19 12.70 -0.85
C PHE A 50 -20.82 12.39 -1.48
N VAL A 51 -20.38 13.18 -2.46
CA VAL A 51 -19.05 13.03 -3.09
C VAL A 51 -17.94 13.25 -2.06
N PHE A 52 -18.02 14.34 -1.29
CA PHE A 52 -17.01 14.66 -0.26
C PHE A 52 -16.95 13.63 0.86
N VAL A 53 -18.10 13.10 1.31
CA VAL A 53 -18.15 12.07 2.36
C VAL A 53 -17.53 10.76 1.86
N LYS A 54 -17.83 10.36 0.61
CA LYS A 54 -17.24 9.16 0.03
C LYS A 54 -15.71 9.26 -0.04
N ASP A 55 -15.19 10.39 -0.49
CA ASP A 55 -13.74 10.62 -0.57
C ASP A 55 -13.12 10.70 0.84
N TYR A 56 -13.78 11.36 1.80
CA TYR A 56 -13.30 11.47 3.18
C TYR A 56 -13.25 10.13 3.92
N VAL A 57 -14.24 9.27 3.73
CA VAL A 57 -14.26 7.92 4.34
C VAL A 57 -13.15 7.04 3.75
N ASN A 58 -12.86 7.17 2.46
CA ASN A 58 -11.75 6.47 1.81
C ASN A 58 -10.36 7.02 2.17
N LEU A 59 -10.29 8.22 2.78
CA LEU A 59 -9.03 8.86 3.18
C LEU A 59 -8.52 8.45 4.56
N LYS A 60 -9.37 7.85 5.42
CA LYS A 60 -8.89 7.37 6.72
C LYS A 60 -8.03 6.12 6.50
N PRO A 61 -6.74 6.15 6.87
CA PRO A 61 -5.93 4.94 6.81
C PRO A 61 -6.58 3.87 7.69
N SER A 62 -6.71 2.65 7.17
CA SER A 62 -7.22 1.55 7.98
C SER A 62 -6.13 1.12 8.95
N GLU A 63 -6.37 1.36 10.23
CA GLU A 63 -5.49 0.91 11.30
C GLU A 63 -5.94 -0.47 11.80
N PHE A 64 -4.97 -1.33 12.13
CA PHE A 64 -5.22 -2.63 12.75
C PHE A 64 -4.06 -3.05 13.64
N ASP A 65 -4.35 -3.90 14.64
CA ASP A 65 -3.33 -4.50 15.49
C ASP A 65 -2.83 -5.82 14.88
N TYR A 66 -1.53 -6.06 15.01
CA TYR A 66 -0.88 -7.33 14.71
C TYR A 66 0.31 -7.53 15.65
N HIS A 67 0.26 -8.59 16.45
CA HIS A 67 1.26 -8.92 17.49
C HIS A 67 1.58 -7.74 18.42
N GLY A 68 0.58 -6.94 18.79
CA GLY A 68 0.74 -5.78 19.68
C GLY A 68 1.37 -4.55 19.00
N LEU A 69 1.57 -4.58 17.69
CA LEU A 69 1.97 -3.43 16.89
C LEU A 69 0.77 -2.89 16.12
N GLN A 70 0.58 -1.56 16.17
CA GLN A 70 -0.44 -0.87 15.40
C GLN A 70 0.09 -0.61 13.98
N TYR A 71 -0.58 -1.19 12.99
CA TYR A 71 -0.28 -0.99 11.58
C TYR A 71 -1.26 -0.01 10.96
N THR A 72 -0.73 0.87 10.12
CA THR A 72 -1.49 1.78 9.26
C THR A 72 -1.35 1.29 7.82
N LYS A 73 -2.45 0.87 7.19
CA LYS A 73 -2.48 0.60 5.75
C LYS A 73 -2.50 1.91 4.99
N ILE A 74 -1.58 2.05 4.04
CA ILE A 74 -1.47 3.20 3.16
C ILE A 74 -1.37 2.71 1.71
N ARG A 75 -1.74 3.57 0.76
CA ARG A 75 -1.65 3.27 -0.67
C ARG A 75 -0.87 4.38 -1.38
N GLU A 76 0.32 4.06 -1.86
CA GLU A 76 1.17 5.01 -2.59
C GLU A 76 1.55 4.38 -3.95
N GLY A 77 1.41 5.14 -5.04
CA GLY A 77 1.73 4.62 -6.38
C GLY A 77 0.88 3.42 -6.81
N GLY A 78 -0.31 3.23 -6.22
CA GLY A 78 -1.17 2.07 -6.48
C GLY A 78 -0.76 0.78 -5.75
N ILE A 79 0.28 0.85 -4.91
CA ILE A 79 0.78 -0.27 -4.11
C ILE A 79 0.31 -0.08 -2.66
N ASP A 80 -0.27 -1.12 -2.09
CA ASP A 80 -0.61 -1.15 -0.67
C ASP A 80 0.67 -1.36 0.15
N MET A 81 0.85 -0.56 1.21
CA MET A 81 1.94 -0.72 2.17
C MET A 81 1.39 -0.65 3.59
N TYR A 82 2.10 -1.27 4.51
CA TYR A 82 1.72 -1.41 5.90
C TYR A 82 2.83 -0.80 6.75
N LYS A 83 2.54 0.36 7.35
CA LYS A 83 3.48 1.13 8.17
C LYS A 83 3.23 0.83 9.64
N THR A 84 4.29 0.61 10.41
CA THR A 84 4.25 0.51 11.88
C THR A 84 5.54 1.05 12.49
N SER A 85 5.54 1.20 13.81
CA SER A 85 6.71 1.60 14.59
C SER A 85 6.94 0.58 15.70
N ALA A 86 8.12 -0.02 15.73
CA ALA A 86 8.51 -1.00 16.74
C ALA A 86 9.59 -0.41 17.66
N LEU A 87 9.48 -0.67 18.97
CA LEU A 87 10.52 -0.32 19.94
C LEU A 87 11.58 -1.42 19.96
N LEU A 88 12.81 -1.11 19.54
CA LEU A 88 13.93 -2.04 19.46
C LEU A 88 15.08 -1.60 20.39
N PHE A 89 16.04 -2.50 20.60
CA PHE A 89 17.21 -2.25 21.45
C PHE A 89 18.51 -2.41 20.67
N LYS A 90 19.43 -1.46 20.85
CA LYS A 90 20.78 -1.49 20.28
C LYS A 90 21.79 -1.11 21.35
N ASN A 91 22.70 -2.02 21.68
CA ASN A 91 23.71 -1.83 22.73
C ASN A 91 23.11 -1.42 24.10
N GLY A 92 21.90 -1.90 24.42
CA GLY A 92 21.20 -1.57 25.67
C GLY A 92 20.36 -0.28 25.62
N GLU A 93 20.43 0.50 24.53
CA GLU A 93 19.61 1.69 24.33
C GLU A 93 18.35 1.38 23.51
N GLN A 94 17.21 1.94 23.92
CA GLN A 94 15.94 1.83 23.22
C GLN A 94 15.87 2.83 22.05
N PHE A 95 15.32 2.41 20.92
CA PHE A 95 15.02 3.29 19.80
C PHE A 95 13.76 2.84 19.05
N ILE A 96 13.09 3.78 18.37
CA ILE A 96 11.91 3.50 17.56
C ILE A 96 12.36 3.19 16.13
N TYR A 97 12.07 1.99 15.64
CA TYR A 97 12.28 1.59 14.25
C TYR A 97 10.97 1.67 13.46
N ASN A 98 10.96 2.43 12.37
CA ASN A 98 9.80 2.58 11.51
C ASN A 98 9.84 1.51 10.42
N LEU A 99 8.93 0.56 10.47
CA LEU A 99 8.83 -0.53 9.52
C LEU A 99 7.74 -0.23 8.47
N VAL A 100 8.05 -0.44 7.19
CA VAL A 100 7.10 -0.24 6.09
C VAL A 100 7.10 -1.45 5.16
N ILE A 101 6.24 -2.44 5.36
CA ILE A 101 6.21 -3.65 4.49
C ILE A 101 5.18 -3.52 3.37
N ARG A 102 5.32 -4.30 2.31
CA ARG A 102 4.41 -4.29 1.14
C ARG A 102 3.33 -5.36 1.22
N HIS A 103 3.53 -6.40 2.02
CA HIS A 103 2.54 -7.45 2.22
C HIS A 103 1.83 -7.29 3.56
N ASP A 104 0.57 -7.74 3.61
CA ASP A 104 -0.21 -7.73 4.85
C ASP A 104 0.48 -8.64 5.89
N PRO A 105 0.83 -8.14 7.09
CA PRO A 105 1.45 -8.96 8.13
C PRO A 105 0.68 -10.26 8.42
N LYS A 106 -0.65 -10.23 8.38
CA LYS A 106 -1.51 -11.40 8.67
C LYS A 106 -1.41 -12.48 7.60
N GLU A 107 -1.13 -12.08 6.36
CA GLU A 107 -0.94 -13.02 5.25
C GLU A 107 0.45 -13.66 5.32
N LEU A 108 1.45 -12.93 5.82
CA LEU A 108 2.81 -13.43 6.00
C LEU A 108 2.91 -14.53 7.07
N ASP A 109 1.99 -14.60 8.05
CA ASP A 109 1.93 -15.68 9.05
C ASP A 109 1.83 -17.10 8.47
N LYS A 110 1.37 -17.20 7.22
CA LYS A 110 1.26 -18.47 6.49
C LYS A 110 2.64 -19.06 6.16
N ILE A 111 3.69 -18.25 6.15
CA ILE A 111 5.08 -18.67 5.98
C ILE A 111 5.59 -19.10 7.37
N PRO A 112 5.80 -20.40 7.63
CA PRO A 112 6.25 -20.89 8.92
C PRO A 112 7.67 -20.42 9.22
N VAL A 113 7.92 -20.12 10.49
CA VAL A 113 9.21 -19.63 10.98
C VAL A 113 9.64 -20.41 12.21
N ASP A 114 10.83 -21.01 12.15
CA ASP A 114 11.50 -21.68 13.27
C ASP A 114 12.92 -21.13 13.41
N ILE A 115 13.02 -19.93 13.99
CA ILE A 115 14.29 -19.27 14.26
C ILE A 115 14.36 -18.93 15.75
N ASN A 116 15.31 -19.56 16.44
CA ASN A 116 15.62 -19.30 17.84
C ASN A 116 17.12 -19.00 17.98
N GLY A 117 17.49 -18.11 18.91
CA GLY A 117 18.89 -17.78 19.20
C GLY A 117 19.35 -16.42 18.67
N SER A 118 20.59 -16.07 18.98
CA SER A 118 21.19 -14.76 18.71
C SER A 118 21.63 -14.59 17.26
N ILE A 119 21.90 -13.33 16.89
CA ILE A 119 22.50 -12.93 15.61
C ILE A 119 23.88 -12.32 15.92
N TYR A 120 24.87 -12.65 15.10
CA TYR A 120 26.22 -12.09 15.21
C TYR A 120 26.26 -10.65 14.68
N LYS A 121 27.26 -9.87 15.14
CA LYS A 121 27.48 -8.50 14.62
C LYS A 121 27.82 -8.46 13.13
N LYS A 122 28.31 -9.57 12.57
CA LYS A 122 28.66 -9.73 11.16
C LYS A 122 27.61 -10.64 10.53
N LEU A 123 26.97 -10.18 9.46
CA LEU A 123 25.90 -10.91 8.79
C LEU A 123 26.08 -10.89 7.27
N TYR A 124 25.85 -12.02 6.64
CA TYR A 124 25.83 -12.16 5.19
C TYR A 124 24.42 -12.50 4.70
N ILE A 125 23.92 -11.76 3.70
CA ILE A 125 22.66 -12.05 3.02
C ILE A 125 23.03 -12.70 1.70
N SER A 126 22.95 -14.02 1.65
CA SER A 126 23.37 -14.85 0.53
C SER A 126 22.19 -15.30 -0.30
N TYR A 127 22.25 -15.17 -1.62
CA TYR A 127 21.22 -15.64 -2.54
C TYR A 127 21.74 -16.79 -3.40
N ASP A 128 20.91 -17.79 -3.62
CA ASP A 128 21.19 -18.79 -4.66
C ASP A 128 21.01 -18.21 -6.09
N PRO A 129 21.55 -18.90 -7.12
CA PRO A 129 21.51 -18.40 -8.49
C PRO A 129 20.10 -18.22 -9.07
N VAL A 130 19.09 -18.85 -8.49
CA VAL A 130 17.69 -18.76 -8.96
C VAL A 130 17.02 -17.55 -8.30
N THR A 131 17.07 -17.47 -6.98
CA THR A 131 16.43 -16.41 -6.18
C THR A 131 17.05 -15.04 -6.42
N VAL A 132 18.36 -14.95 -6.69
CA VAL A 132 19.01 -13.67 -7.03
C VAL A 132 18.44 -13.04 -8.31
N ARG A 133 17.84 -13.86 -9.20
CA ARG A 133 17.22 -13.42 -10.45
C ARG A 133 15.75 -13.02 -10.28
N CYS A 134 15.15 -13.26 -9.12
CA CYS A 134 13.78 -12.82 -8.85
C CYS A 134 13.70 -11.29 -8.86
N LYS A 135 12.63 -10.75 -9.44
CA LYS A 135 12.44 -9.30 -9.62
C LYS A 135 12.59 -8.50 -8.32
N ASP A 136 12.13 -9.06 -7.21
CA ASP A 136 12.12 -8.38 -5.91
C ASP A 136 13.34 -8.68 -5.03
N ALA A 137 14.32 -9.46 -5.52
CA ALA A 137 15.53 -9.79 -4.77
C ALA A 137 16.34 -8.55 -4.33
N PRO A 138 16.57 -7.53 -5.18
CA PRO A 138 17.27 -6.32 -4.74
C PRO A 138 16.54 -5.57 -3.61
N LEU A 139 15.21 -5.52 -3.67
CA LEU A 139 14.40 -4.87 -2.64
C LEU A 139 14.41 -5.65 -1.33
N SER A 140 14.34 -6.98 -1.41
CA SER A 140 14.51 -7.88 -0.27
C SER A 140 15.87 -7.70 0.40
N SER A 141 16.96 -7.64 -0.39
CA SER A 141 18.32 -7.39 0.13
C SER A 141 18.41 -6.05 0.85
N TRP A 142 17.86 -4.99 0.25
CA TRP A 142 17.84 -3.68 0.87
C TRP A 142 17.05 -3.69 2.18
N ARG A 143 15.88 -4.35 2.21
CA ARG A 143 15.05 -4.48 3.42
C ARG A 143 15.78 -5.17 4.56
N LEU A 144 16.38 -6.34 4.28
CA LEU A 144 17.12 -7.08 5.29
C LEU A 144 18.34 -6.28 5.76
N GLY A 145 19.06 -5.66 4.85
CA GLY A 145 20.21 -4.80 5.17
C GLY A 145 19.83 -3.61 6.06
N ASP A 146 18.73 -2.90 5.74
CA ASP A 146 18.22 -1.78 6.53
C ASP A 146 17.83 -2.22 7.95
N PHE A 147 17.07 -3.31 8.08
CA PHE A 147 16.65 -3.84 9.37
C PHE A 147 17.83 -4.28 10.23
N PHE A 148 18.75 -5.09 9.69
CA PHE A 148 19.92 -5.54 10.44
C PHE A 148 20.87 -4.38 10.75
N GLY A 149 21.01 -3.40 9.85
CA GLY A 149 21.78 -2.18 10.09
C GLY A 149 21.21 -1.34 11.24
N ALA A 150 19.88 -1.25 11.33
CA ALA A 150 19.19 -0.60 12.45
C ALA A 150 19.52 -1.28 13.79
N LEU A 151 19.63 -2.61 13.80
CA LEU A 151 20.09 -3.40 14.95
C LEU A 151 21.60 -3.28 15.25
N GLY A 152 22.36 -2.55 14.42
CA GLY A 152 23.81 -2.42 14.57
C GLY A 152 24.61 -3.62 14.06
N VAL A 153 23.97 -4.49 13.26
CA VAL A 153 24.62 -5.61 12.58
C VAL A 153 25.18 -5.11 11.24
N ASN A 154 26.44 -5.45 10.96
CA ASN A 154 27.08 -5.17 9.68
C ASN A 154 26.67 -6.24 8.67
N ALA A 155 25.61 -5.95 7.90
CA ALA A 155 25.05 -6.82 6.88
C ALA A 155 25.73 -6.57 5.52
N SER A 156 26.20 -7.62 4.87
CA SER A 156 26.79 -7.58 3.53
C SER A 156 26.05 -8.53 2.59
N GLY A 157 25.84 -8.10 1.33
CA GLY A 157 25.31 -8.98 0.29
C GLY A 157 26.34 -10.02 -0.14
N ALA A 158 25.88 -11.23 -0.45
CA ALA A 158 26.69 -12.35 -0.87
C ALA A 158 25.94 -13.22 -1.88
N LEU A 159 26.66 -14.13 -2.52
CA LEU A 159 26.11 -15.17 -3.39
C LEU A 159 26.31 -16.54 -2.74
N HIS A 160 25.39 -17.48 -2.97
CA HIS A 160 25.51 -18.83 -2.43
C HIS A 160 26.45 -19.70 -3.28
N ASN A 161 26.43 -19.47 -4.60
CA ASN A 161 27.25 -20.17 -5.57
C ASN A 161 27.61 -19.23 -6.70
N LEU A 162 28.70 -19.56 -7.39
CA LEU A 162 29.18 -18.89 -8.58
C LEU A 162 29.37 -19.89 -9.72
N PRO A 163 29.39 -19.41 -10.98
CA PRO A 163 29.82 -20.24 -12.10
C PRO A 163 31.30 -20.65 -11.94
N GLU A 164 31.68 -21.75 -12.58
CA GLU A 164 33.03 -22.35 -12.43
C GLU A 164 34.17 -21.42 -12.87
N ASP A 165 33.88 -20.46 -13.76
CA ASP A 165 34.82 -19.49 -14.33
C ASP A 165 34.95 -18.19 -13.51
N ALA A 166 34.31 -18.10 -12.34
CA ALA A 166 34.38 -16.92 -11.50
C ALA A 166 35.80 -16.60 -11.03
N THR A 167 36.11 -15.30 -10.98
CA THR A 167 37.38 -14.77 -10.47
C THR A 167 37.53 -15.00 -8.97
N GLU A 168 38.76 -14.95 -8.46
CA GLU A 168 39.01 -15.09 -7.00
C GLU A 168 38.29 -14.01 -6.18
N ALA A 169 38.21 -12.78 -6.70
CA ALA A 169 37.47 -11.70 -6.06
C ALA A 169 35.96 -11.98 -5.99
N GLU A 170 35.39 -12.63 -7.01
CA GLU A 170 34.00 -13.07 -6.96
C GLU A 170 33.84 -14.20 -5.97
N LYS A 171 34.76 -15.18 -5.91
CA LYS A 171 34.70 -16.28 -4.94
C LYS A 171 34.68 -15.79 -3.49
N GLU A 172 35.33 -14.67 -3.16
CA GLU A 172 35.24 -14.07 -1.82
C GLU A 172 33.82 -13.58 -1.46
N SER A 173 33.01 -13.24 -2.47
CA SER A 173 31.59 -12.87 -2.30
C SER A 173 30.67 -14.07 -2.06
N VAL A 174 31.19 -15.30 -2.18
CA VAL A 174 30.43 -16.50 -1.86
C VAL A 174 30.36 -16.69 -0.36
N LYS A 175 29.13 -16.82 0.15
CA LYS A 175 28.85 -17.14 1.55
C LYS A 175 27.80 -18.24 1.63
N THR A 176 28.17 -19.29 2.33
CA THR A 176 27.38 -20.50 2.56
C THR A 176 27.12 -20.68 4.05
N CYS A 177 26.30 -21.65 4.44
CA CYS A 177 26.11 -21.95 5.86
C CYS A 177 27.41 -22.37 6.57
N ALA A 178 28.41 -22.89 5.85
CA ALA A 178 29.71 -23.22 6.44
C ALA A 178 30.48 -21.97 6.93
N ASP A 179 30.20 -20.80 6.36
CA ASP A 179 30.76 -19.51 6.78
C ASP A 179 30.09 -18.94 8.06
N SER A 180 29.12 -19.66 8.64
CA SER A 180 28.40 -19.18 9.83
C SER A 180 29.12 -19.43 11.16
N LEU A 181 30.37 -19.91 11.13
CA LEU A 181 31.13 -20.17 12.36
C LEU A 181 31.52 -18.90 13.11
N ASP A 182 31.69 -17.77 12.41
CA ASP A 182 32.05 -16.46 12.97
C ASP A 182 31.10 -15.32 12.53
N ALA A 183 30.02 -15.65 11.84
CA ALA A 183 29.04 -14.71 11.29
C ALA A 183 27.65 -15.36 11.24
N THR A 184 26.60 -14.54 11.13
CA THR A 184 25.28 -15.04 10.76
C THR A 184 25.16 -15.07 9.25
N VAL A 185 24.65 -16.16 8.68
CA VAL A 185 24.38 -16.25 7.24
C VAL A 185 22.88 -16.39 7.04
N VAL A 186 22.26 -15.45 6.34
CA VAL A 186 20.89 -15.56 5.87
C VAL A 186 20.95 -16.07 4.44
N LEU A 187 20.70 -17.35 4.24
CA LEU A 187 20.71 -18.00 2.93
C LEU A 187 19.29 -18.03 2.35
N ILE A 188 19.06 -17.25 1.31
CA ILE A 188 17.82 -17.22 0.54
C ILE A 188 17.99 -18.14 -0.66
N ARG A 189 17.12 -19.14 -0.78
CA ARG A 189 17.20 -20.14 -1.84
C ARG A 189 15.84 -20.62 -2.32
N GLU A 190 15.81 -21.22 -3.50
CA GLU A 190 14.59 -21.82 -4.03
C GLU A 190 14.16 -23.04 -3.19
N GLY A 191 12.87 -23.14 -2.92
CA GLY A 191 12.26 -24.26 -2.21
C GLY A 191 10.88 -24.61 -2.74
N ASN A 192 10.40 -25.81 -2.41
CA ASN A 192 9.05 -26.26 -2.78
C ASN A 192 7.95 -25.50 -2.03
N GLU A 193 8.29 -24.92 -0.88
CA GLU A 193 7.43 -24.12 -0.01
C GLU A 193 8.22 -22.96 0.58
N SER A 194 7.55 -21.84 0.81
CA SER A 194 8.14 -20.68 1.48
C SER A 194 8.20 -20.96 2.98
N LYS A 195 9.39 -21.00 3.58
CA LYS A 195 9.60 -21.23 5.02
C LYS A 195 10.95 -20.71 5.51
N ILE A 196 11.03 -20.46 6.80
CA ILE A 196 12.22 -19.88 7.44
C ILE A 196 12.64 -20.75 8.61
N TYR A 197 13.89 -21.20 8.64
CA TYR A 197 14.39 -22.05 9.71
C TYR A 197 15.91 -21.91 9.87
N ARG A 198 16.46 -22.39 10.98
CA ARG A 198 17.92 -22.49 11.14
C ARG A 198 18.44 -23.84 10.63
N ASP A 199 19.62 -23.82 10.03
CA ASP A 199 20.28 -25.06 9.62
C ASP A 199 20.64 -25.92 10.85
N ALA A 200 20.38 -27.22 10.77
CA ALA A 200 20.57 -28.14 11.89
C ALA A 200 22.05 -28.35 12.25
N MET A 201 22.94 -28.28 11.25
CA MET A 201 24.38 -28.40 11.42
C MET A 201 25.01 -27.05 11.76
N TYR A 202 24.53 -25.98 11.13
CA TYR A 202 25.07 -24.64 11.23
C TYR A 202 24.05 -23.70 11.90
N LYS A 203 24.04 -23.68 13.24
CA LYS A 203 23.02 -22.97 14.02
C LYS A 203 22.89 -21.48 13.69
N ASP A 204 23.96 -20.83 13.22
CA ASP A 204 23.99 -19.41 12.85
C ASP A 204 23.71 -19.16 11.36
N CYS A 205 23.34 -20.21 10.62
CA CYS A 205 22.77 -20.10 9.29
C CYS A 205 21.23 -20.11 9.36
N ILE A 206 20.61 -19.03 8.94
CA ILE A 206 19.16 -18.91 8.75
C ILE A 206 18.88 -19.20 7.27
N ILE A 207 18.12 -20.25 7.02
CA ILE A 207 17.65 -20.63 5.68
C ILE A 207 16.27 -20.02 5.46
N VAL A 208 16.13 -19.33 4.33
CA VAL A 208 14.88 -18.78 3.82
C VAL A 208 14.60 -19.52 2.51
N ASP A 209 13.84 -20.60 2.59
CA ASP A 209 13.34 -21.29 1.41
C ASP A 209 12.20 -20.45 0.82
N VAL A 210 12.26 -20.21 -0.49
CA VAL A 210 11.32 -19.35 -1.21
C VAL A 210 10.68 -20.14 -2.33
N LYS A 211 9.34 -20.20 -2.32
CA LYS A 211 8.55 -20.73 -3.43
C LYS A 211 8.24 -19.63 -4.45
N ASP A 212 8.23 -19.96 -5.74
CA ASP A 212 7.69 -19.10 -6.81
C ASP A 212 8.21 -17.64 -6.80
N CYS A 213 9.48 -17.42 -6.47
CA CYS A 213 10.09 -16.09 -6.36
C CYS A 213 9.43 -15.14 -5.34
N GLU A 214 8.76 -15.66 -4.30
CA GLU A 214 8.21 -14.92 -3.14
C GLU A 214 9.29 -14.37 -2.18
N VAL A 215 10.40 -13.87 -2.74
CA VAL A 215 11.60 -13.47 -2.00
C VAL A 215 11.31 -12.30 -1.06
N LEU A 216 10.51 -11.32 -1.51
CA LEU A 216 10.13 -10.16 -0.70
C LEU A 216 9.20 -10.53 0.46
N GLN A 217 8.24 -11.43 0.22
CA GLN A 217 7.32 -11.89 1.26
C GLN A 217 8.09 -12.63 2.36
N SER A 218 9.00 -13.51 1.95
CA SER A 218 9.82 -14.30 2.87
C SER A 218 10.79 -13.42 3.67
N SER A 219 11.38 -12.39 3.07
CA SER A 219 12.24 -11.45 3.81
C SER A 219 11.47 -10.51 4.72
N GLU A 220 10.30 -10.02 4.31
CA GLU A 220 9.42 -9.25 5.20
C GLU A 220 8.94 -10.12 6.38
N ARG A 221 8.60 -11.39 6.14
CA ARG A 221 8.27 -12.35 7.21
C ARG A 221 9.43 -12.57 8.17
N LEU A 222 10.66 -12.69 7.66
CA LEU A 222 11.86 -12.81 8.49
C LEU A 222 12.02 -11.60 9.41
N VAL A 223 11.84 -10.38 8.89
CA VAL A 223 11.90 -9.15 9.69
C VAL A 223 10.84 -9.15 10.78
N LEU A 224 9.60 -9.50 10.45
CA LEU A 224 8.51 -9.59 11.44
C LEU A 224 8.83 -10.61 12.54
N ALA A 225 9.29 -11.80 12.17
CA ALA A 225 9.64 -12.84 13.15
C ALA A 225 10.80 -12.41 14.07
N MET A 226 11.78 -11.67 13.53
CA MET A 226 12.87 -11.13 14.35
C MET A 226 12.35 -10.10 15.34
N ILE A 227 11.46 -9.20 14.91
CA ILE A 227 10.83 -8.21 15.79
C ILE A 227 10.03 -8.91 16.91
N ASP A 228 9.23 -9.92 16.58
CA ASP A 228 8.45 -10.68 17.55
C ASP A 228 9.34 -11.36 18.61
N ASN A 229 10.47 -11.95 18.18
CA ASN A 229 11.42 -12.58 19.08
C ASN A 229 12.11 -11.58 20.04
N PHE A 230 12.32 -10.33 19.61
CA PHE A 230 12.85 -9.28 20.50
C PHE A 230 11.86 -8.91 21.61
N PHE A 231 10.55 -8.91 21.33
CA PHE A 231 9.53 -8.63 22.34
C PHE A 231 9.40 -9.71 23.41
N ILE A 232 9.74 -10.97 23.09
CA ILE A 232 9.61 -12.11 24.02
C ILE A 232 10.80 -12.20 25.00
N THR A 233 11.94 -11.59 24.67
CA THR A 233 13.20 -11.76 25.44
C THR A 233 13.44 -10.64 26.47
N ILE A 234 12.47 -9.76 26.69
CA ILE A 234 12.51 -8.68 27.71
C ILE A 234 11.55 -9.01 28.84
#